data_AF-A0A6P6G175-F1
#
_entry.id   AF-A0A6P6G175-F1
#
_cell.length_a   1.000
_cell.length_b   1.000
_cell.length_c   1.000
_cell.angle_alpha   90.00
_cell.angle_beta   90.00
_cell.angle_gamma   90.00
#
_symmetry.space_group_name_H-M   'P 1'
#
loop_
_entity.id
_entity.type
_entity.pdbx_description
1 polymer ?
#
loop_
_entity_poly.entity_id
_entity_poly.type
_entity_poly.pdbx_seq_one_letter_code
_entity_poly.pdbx_strand_id
1 'polypeptide(L)'
;MGLDVSLVGQMYAVLLPIFIFILVYIRKRDVFDLHHSILGLLFAVLITAVLTDAIKDAVGRPRPDFFWRCFPDGIDKYDKLGNVICHGKASDIKEGHKSFPSGHTSWSFAGLGFLSLYLSGKIQAFDRKGHVAKLCLVFLPLLVASLVGVSRVDDYWHHWQDVFAGAILGLVISSFCYSQFFPPPYSNDGWRPYAYFEAMQETNSNTNAAGNVQTMRLQSMDPQSRCVNGEVDALPFSVQQTTGATLDEMETGRR
;
A
#
# COMPACT_ATOMS: atom_id res chain seq x y z
N MET A 1 27.01 -18.74 1.92
CA MET A 1 26.25 -17.96 2.92
C MET A 1 25.47 -16.78 2.30
N GLY A 2 25.97 -16.07 1.28
CA GLY A 2 25.23 -14.96 0.64
C GLY A 2 24.04 -15.34 -0.26
N LEU A 3 24.09 -16.50 -0.95
CA LEU A 3 22.98 -17.02 -1.76
C LEU A 3 21.72 -17.35 -0.92
N ASP A 4 21.93 -17.84 0.30
CA ASP A 4 21.00 -17.95 1.44
C ASP A 4 20.04 -16.76 1.60
N VAL A 5 20.64 -15.61 1.87
CA VAL A 5 19.93 -14.38 2.29
C VAL A 5 19.21 -13.70 1.12
N SER A 6 19.68 -13.96 -0.10
CA SER A 6 19.26 -13.30 -1.34
C SER A 6 17.86 -13.66 -1.80
N LEU A 7 17.63 -14.96 -1.99
CA LEU A 7 16.37 -15.49 -2.50
C LEU A 7 15.30 -15.39 -1.42
N VAL A 8 15.69 -15.68 -0.18
CA VAL A 8 14.81 -15.59 0.99
C VAL A 8 14.45 -14.12 1.27
N GLY A 9 15.36 -13.17 1.01
CA GLY A 9 15.12 -11.73 1.14
C GLY A 9 13.93 -11.22 0.33
N GLN A 10 13.80 -11.64 -0.93
CA GLN A 10 12.65 -11.25 -1.77
C GLN A 10 11.34 -11.86 -1.27
N MET A 11 11.37 -13.09 -0.76
CA MET A 11 10.19 -13.71 -0.16
C MET A 11 9.72 -12.97 1.08
N TYR A 12 10.64 -12.49 1.92
CA TYR A 12 10.29 -11.69 3.10
C TYR A 12 9.59 -10.37 2.72
N ALA A 13 9.92 -9.77 1.58
CA ALA A 13 9.27 -8.54 1.12
C ALA A 13 7.77 -8.70 0.83
N VAL A 14 7.27 -9.93 0.68
CA VAL A 14 5.85 -10.23 0.46
C VAL A 14 5.23 -10.91 1.68
N LEU A 15 5.91 -11.91 2.25
CA LEU A 15 5.39 -12.70 3.37
C LEU A 15 5.28 -11.88 4.66
N LEU A 16 6.26 -11.03 4.96
CA LEU A 16 6.23 -10.20 6.15
C LEU A 16 5.04 -9.21 6.12
N PRO A 17 4.81 -8.41 5.05
CA PRO A 17 3.62 -7.57 4.98
C PRO A 17 2.30 -8.35 5.10
N ILE A 18 2.15 -9.48 4.40
CA ILE A 18 0.93 -10.30 4.48
C ILE A 18 0.69 -10.76 5.92
N PHE A 19 1.72 -11.22 6.61
CA PHE A 19 1.62 -11.61 8.01
C PHE A 19 1.14 -10.44 8.89
N ILE A 20 1.71 -9.24 8.71
CA ILE A 20 1.28 -8.05 9.45
C ILE A 20 -0.18 -7.69 9.14
N PHE A 21 -0.60 -7.74 7.88
CA PHE A 21 -2.00 -7.46 7.51
C PHE A 21 -2.97 -8.45 8.15
N ILE A 22 -2.61 -9.73 8.19
CA ILE A 22 -3.40 -10.76 8.89
C ILE A 22 -3.47 -10.46 10.39
N LEU A 23 -2.37 -10.06 11.03
CA LEU A 23 -2.38 -9.70 12.45
C LEU A 23 -3.29 -8.51 12.74
N VAL A 24 -3.30 -7.49 11.87
CA VAL A 24 -4.19 -6.34 11.95
C VAL A 24 -5.64 -6.78 11.74
N TYR A 25 -5.90 -7.64 10.75
CA TYR A 25 -7.22 -8.22 10.50
C TYR A 25 -7.76 -8.98 11.73
N ILE A 26 -6.96 -9.84 12.35
CA ILE A 26 -7.38 -10.60 13.54
C ILE A 26 -7.82 -9.65 14.66
N ARG A 27 -7.20 -8.47 14.78
CA ARG A 27 -7.47 -7.46 15.82
C ARG A 27 -8.62 -6.52 15.49
N LYS A 28 -8.72 -6.05 14.25
CA LYS A 28 -9.72 -5.04 13.83
C LYS A 28 -10.94 -5.64 13.14
N ARG A 29 -10.85 -6.90 12.70
CA ARG A 29 -11.88 -7.63 11.93
C ARG A 29 -12.38 -6.85 10.70
N ASP A 30 -11.50 -6.07 10.09
CA ASP A 30 -11.80 -5.27 8.89
C ASP A 30 -11.38 -6.01 7.63
N VAL A 31 -12.37 -6.55 6.91
CA VAL A 31 -12.17 -7.30 5.67
C VAL A 31 -11.75 -6.37 4.53
N PHE A 32 -12.28 -5.14 4.48
CA PHE A 32 -11.93 -4.17 3.45
C PHE A 32 -10.45 -3.84 3.52
N ASP A 33 -9.94 -3.59 4.73
CA ASP A 33 -8.53 -3.32 4.94
C ASP A 33 -7.62 -4.48 4.51
N LEU A 34 -7.94 -5.72 4.92
CA LEU A 34 -7.16 -6.90 4.55
C LEU A 34 -7.15 -7.10 3.03
N HIS A 35 -8.31 -6.99 2.38
CA HIS A 35 -8.43 -7.20 0.95
C HIS A 35 -7.62 -6.15 0.16
N HIS A 36 -7.79 -4.87 0.49
CA HIS A 36 -7.14 -3.77 -0.22
C HIS A 36 -5.64 -3.72 0.04
N SER A 37 -5.19 -4.06 1.26
CA SER A 37 -3.75 -4.16 1.57
C SER A 37 -3.07 -5.32 0.83
N ILE A 38 -3.70 -6.49 0.73
CA ILE A 38 -3.16 -7.62 -0.04
C ILE A 38 -3.14 -7.29 -1.54
N LEU A 39 -4.24 -6.77 -2.10
CA LEU A 39 -4.30 -6.39 -3.51
C LEU A 39 -3.27 -5.32 -3.85
N GLY A 40 -3.17 -4.26 -3.04
CA GLY A 40 -2.19 -3.19 -3.24
C GLY A 40 -0.74 -3.68 -3.18
N LEU A 41 -0.42 -4.56 -2.23
CA LEU A 41 0.90 -5.17 -2.10
C LEU A 41 1.25 -6.02 -3.33
N LEU A 42 0.38 -6.94 -3.72
CA LEU A 42 0.63 -7.83 -4.85
C LEU A 42 0.75 -7.04 -6.16
N PHE A 43 -0.09 -6.01 -6.33
CA PHE A 43 -0.02 -5.14 -7.49
C PHE A 43 1.29 -4.34 -7.55
N ALA A 44 1.71 -3.76 -6.42
CA ALA A 44 2.99 -3.03 -6.33
C ALA A 44 4.20 -3.91 -6.68
N VAL A 45 4.24 -5.13 -6.15
CA VAL A 45 5.33 -6.09 -6.41
C VAL A 45 5.30 -6.55 -7.86
N LEU A 46 4.12 -6.87 -8.40
CA LEU A 46 3.96 -7.30 -9.79
C LEU A 46 4.42 -6.23 -10.79
N ILE A 47 3.94 -4.99 -10.64
CA ILE A 47 4.36 -3.89 -11.52
C ILE A 47 5.87 -3.68 -11.42
N THR A 48 6.41 -3.67 -10.19
CA THR A 48 7.85 -3.50 -9.99
C THR A 48 8.65 -4.62 -10.65
N ALA A 49 8.17 -5.86 -10.60
CA ALA A 49 8.81 -7.00 -11.25
C ALA A 49 8.90 -6.82 -12.76
N VAL A 50 7.77 -6.52 -13.40
CA VAL A 50 7.68 -6.34 -14.84
C VAL A 50 8.57 -5.18 -15.29
N LEU A 51 8.47 -4.03 -14.62
CA LEU A 51 9.29 -2.85 -14.98
C LEU A 51 10.78 -3.10 -14.76
N THR A 52 11.16 -3.76 -13.66
CA THR A 52 12.58 -4.03 -13.39
C THR A 52 13.18 -4.97 -14.45
N ASP A 53 12.48 -6.05 -14.80
CA ASP A 53 12.98 -7.00 -15.81
C ASP A 53 13.03 -6.37 -17.21
N ALA A 54 12.01 -5.59 -17.58
CA ALA A 54 12.02 -4.83 -18.83
C ALA A 54 13.21 -3.85 -18.92
N ILE A 55 13.51 -3.12 -17.84
CA ILE A 55 14.65 -2.19 -17.82
C ILE A 55 15.98 -2.96 -17.87
N LYS A 56 16.10 -4.09 -17.17
CA LYS A 56 17.30 -4.95 -17.22
C LYS A 56 17.62 -5.39 -18.64
N ASP A 57 16.61 -5.91 -19.34
CA ASP A 57 16.76 -6.38 -20.71
C ASP A 57 17.01 -5.24 -21.70
N ALA A 58 16.47 -4.05 -21.45
CA ALA A 58 16.70 -2.87 -22.30
C ALA A 58 18.09 -2.25 -22.11
N VAL A 59 18.60 -2.19 -20.87
CA VAL A 59 19.86 -1.49 -20.55
C VAL A 59 21.08 -2.38 -20.79
N GLY A 60 21.01 -3.68 -20.48
CA GLY A 60 22.11 -4.62 -20.75
C GLY A 60 23.43 -4.33 -20.00
N ARG A 61 23.37 -3.57 -18.89
CA ARG A 61 24.55 -3.16 -18.12
C ARG A 61 25.29 -4.39 -17.55
N PRO A 62 26.60 -4.55 -17.81
CA PRO A 62 27.42 -5.58 -17.18
C PRO A 62 27.49 -5.45 -15.66
N ARG A 63 27.44 -6.58 -14.94
CA ARG A 63 27.63 -6.68 -13.49
C ARG A 63 29.10 -6.49 -13.09
N PRO A 64 29.40 -6.15 -11.82
CA PRO A 64 30.78 -6.06 -11.35
C PRO A 64 31.58 -7.37 -11.53
N ASP A 65 30.92 -8.52 -11.43
CA ASP A 65 31.50 -9.86 -11.61
C ASP A 65 31.52 -10.34 -13.08
N PHE A 66 31.17 -9.48 -14.06
CA PHE A 66 31.03 -9.87 -15.46
C PHE A 66 32.29 -10.48 -16.07
N PHE A 67 33.47 -9.99 -15.69
CA PHE A 67 34.75 -10.51 -16.19
C PHE A 67 34.88 -12.02 -16.01
N TRP A 68 34.60 -12.52 -14.80
CA TRP A 68 34.71 -13.94 -14.47
C TRP A 68 33.61 -14.80 -15.10
N ARG A 69 32.46 -14.21 -15.44
CA ARG A 69 31.41 -14.87 -16.21
C ARG A 69 31.80 -15.03 -17.68
N CYS A 70 32.47 -14.03 -18.24
CA CYS A 70 32.93 -14.00 -19.63
C CYS A 70 34.19 -14.88 -19.84
N PHE A 71 35.14 -14.81 -18.91
CA PHE A 71 36.44 -15.50 -18.94
C PHE A 71 36.63 -16.38 -17.68
N PRO A 72 36.03 -17.58 -17.62
CA PRO A 72 36.13 -18.45 -16.45
C PRO A 72 37.55 -18.97 -16.16
N ASP A 73 38.44 -18.94 -17.15
CA ASP A 73 39.88 -19.24 -17.03
C ASP A 73 40.72 -18.02 -16.63
N GLY A 74 40.10 -16.83 -16.52
CA GLY A 74 40.78 -15.57 -16.23
C GLY A 74 41.64 -15.02 -17.37
N ILE A 75 41.53 -15.60 -18.57
CA ILE A 75 42.31 -15.19 -19.75
C ILE A 75 41.39 -14.39 -20.67
N ASP A 76 41.68 -13.11 -20.81
CA ASP A 76 40.96 -12.21 -21.69
C ASP A 76 41.27 -12.50 -23.17
N LYS A 77 40.23 -12.48 -24.00
CA LYS A 77 40.33 -12.73 -25.44
C LYS A 77 39.60 -11.65 -26.21
N TYR A 78 40.26 -11.15 -27.24
CA TYR A 78 39.77 -10.10 -28.12
C TYR A 78 39.90 -10.51 -29.58
N ASP A 79 38.97 -10.06 -30.41
CA ASP A 79 39.10 -10.19 -31.86
C ASP A 79 40.08 -9.15 -32.43
N LYS A 80 40.33 -9.21 -33.75
CA LYS A 80 41.23 -8.27 -34.44
C LYS A 80 40.73 -6.82 -34.44
N LEU A 81 39.44 -6.59 -34.13
CA LEU A 81 38.81 -5.28 -34.04
C LEU A 81 38.74 -4.78 -32.58
N GLY A 82 39.20 -5.57 -31.61
CA GLY A 82 39.17 -5.24 -30.19
C GLY A 82 37.87 -5.60 -29.47
N ASN A 83 36.96 -6.35 -30.10
CA ASN A 83 35.74 -6.84 -29.44
C ASN A 83 36.06 -7.99 -28.49
N VAL A 84 35.42 -8.00 -27.32
CA VAL A 84 35.51 -9.10 -26.34
C VAL A 84 34.92 -10.39 -26.91
N ILE A 85 35.69 -11.48 -26.82
CA ILE A 85 35.25 -12.83 -27.17
C ILE A 85 35.08 -13.64 -25.88
N CYS A 86 33.87 -13.65 -25.32
CA CYS A 86 33.58 -14.47 -24.15
C CYS A 86 33.55 -15.97 -24.50
N HIS A 87 34.11 -16.80 -23.64
CA HIS A 87 34.06 -18.27 -23.74
C HIS A 87 33.50 -18.94 -22.49
N GLY A 88 32.90 -18.17 -21.59
CA GLY A 88 32.06 -18.67 -20.51
C GLY A 88 30.72 -19.22 -20.98
N LYS A 89 29.91 -19.68 -20.03
CA LYS A 89 28.58 -20.24 -20.30
C LYS A 89 27.63 -19.14 -20.76
N ALA A 90 26.94 -19.35 -21.88
CA ALA A 90 26.05 -18.34 -22.49
C ALA A 90 24.95 -17.83 -21.54
N SER A 91 24.39 -18.70 -20.67
CA SER A 91 23.41 -18.30 -19.65
C SER A 91 23.98 -17.29 -18.65
N ASP A 92 25.22 -17.50 -18.24
CA ASP A 92 25.85 -16.75 -17.16
C ASP A 92 26.35 -15.40 -17.68
N ILE A 93 26.80 -15.37 -18.94
CA ILE A 93 27.11 -14.14 -19.68
C ILE A 93 25.84 -13.30 -19.86
N LYS A 94 24.72 -13.92 -20.31
CA LYS A 94 23.44 -13.22 -20.45
C LYS A 94 22.96 -12.64 -19.13
N GLU A 95 23.04 -13.41 -18.04
CA GLU A 95 22.71 -12.93 -16.68
C GLU A 95 23.68 -11.83 -16.21
N GLY A 96 24.93 -11.91 -16.64
CA GLY A 96 25.96 -10.89 -16.40
C GLY A 96 25.61 -9.52 -16.98
N HIS A 97 24.76 -9.45 -18.02
CA HIS A 97 24.27 -8.19 -18.59
C HIS A 97 23.02 -7.62 -17.90
N LYS A 98 22.52 -8.26 -16.84
CA LYS A 98 21.29 -7.81 -16.15
C LYS A 98 21.60 -7.04 -14.85
N SER A 99 22.57 -6.12 -14.85
CA SER A 99 22.95 -5.38 -13.63
C SER A 99 21.96 -4.29 -13.24
N PHE A 100 21.49 -3.47 -14.18
CA PHE A 100 20.70 -2.28 -13.86
C PHE A 100 19.19 -2.45 -14.17
N PRO A 101 18.28 -2.06 -13.27
CA PRO A 101 18.48 -1.77 -11.85
C PRO A 101 18.56 -3.08 -11.02
N SER A 102 18.84 -2.97 -9.73
CA SER A 102 18.84 -4.13 -8.84
C SER A 102 17.43 -4.65 -8.57
N GLY A 103 17.10 -5.83 -9.10
CA GLY A 103 15.78 -6.47 -8.93
C GLY A 103 15.47 -6.89 -7.49
N HIS A 104 16.46 -7.39 -6.75
CA HIS A 104 16.30 -7.71 -5.32
C HIS A 104 15.92 -6.46 -4.52
N THR A 105 16.59 -5.35 -4.84
CA THR A 105 16.37 -4.08 -4.16
C THR A 105 15.00 -3.51 -4.52
N SER A 106 14.65 -3.45 -5.81
CA SER A 106 13.37 -2.89 -6.24
C SER A 106 12.17 -3.67 -5.67
N TRP A 107 12.22 -5.00 -5.70
CA TRP A 107 11.19 -5.83 -5.05
C TRP A 107 11.07 -5.58 -3.55
N SER A 108 12.22 -5.50 -2.86
CA SER A 108 12.24 -5.28 -1.41
C SER A 108 11.63 -3.92 -1.05
N PHE A 109 12.00 -2.87 -1.77
CA PHE A 109 11.44 -1.54 -1.56
C PHE A 109 9.98 -1.42 -2.03
N ALA A 110 9.55 -2.20 -3.02
CA ALA A 110 8.13 -2.24 -3.39
C ALA A 110 7.27 -2.81 -2.26
N GLY A 111 7.62 -4.01 -1.77
CA GLY A 111 6.85 -4.71 -0.73
C GLY A 111 6.99 -4.10 0.67
N LEU A 112 8.22 -3.90 1.14
CA LEU A 112 8.48 -3.32 2.47
C LEU A 112 8.22 -1.81 2.50
N GLY A 113 8.37 -1.11 1.37
CA GLY A 113 7.89 0.27 1.24
C GLY A 113 6.38 0.37 1.36
N PHE A 114 5.64 -0.60 0.81
CA PHE A 114 4.18 -0.61 0.91
C PHE A 114 3.77 -0.85 2.37
N LEU A 115 4.44 -1.79 3.04
CA LEU A 115 4.25 -2.03 4.46
C LEU A 115 4.58 -0.79 5.31
N SER A 116 5.66 -0.07 4.99
CA SER A 116 6.02 1.19 5.65
C SER A 116 4.92 2.24 5.52
N LEU A 117 4.37 2.44 4.31
CA LEU A 117 3.26 3.36 4.07
C LEU A 117 1.98 2.92 4.80
N TYR A 118 1.65 1.63 4.74
CA TYR A 118 0.51 1.04 5.45
C TYR A 118 0.61 1.25 6.97
N LEU A 119 1.76 0.92 7.57
CA LEU A 119 1.98 1.11 9.01
C LEU A 119 1.87 2.58 9.39
N SER A 120 2.41 3.48 8.56
CA SER A 120 2.34 4.93 8.78
C SER A 120 0.90 5.43 8.91
N GLY A 121 0.00 4.98 8.03
CA GLY A 121 -1.43 5.29 8.12
C GLY A 121 -2.09 4.67 9.36
N LYS A 122 -1.80 3.40 9.65
CA LYS A 122 -2.43 2.66 10.77
C LYS A 122 -2.08 3.18 12.15
N ILE A 123 -0.83 3.59 12.37
CA ILE A 123 -0.39 4.14 13.66
C ILE A 123 -0.52 5.67 13.72
N GLN A 124 -1.02 6.28 12.63
CA GLN A 124 -1.10 7.73 12.44
C GLN A 124 0.25 8.37 12.81
N ALA A 125 1.31 7.96 12.11
CA ALA A 125 2.68 8.38 12.40
C ALA A 125 2.86 9.90 12.28
N PHE A 126 2.04 10.56 11.46
CA PHE A 126 2.06 11.99 11.19
C PHE A 126 0.92 12.77 11.86
N ASP A 127 0.47 12.33 13.06
CA ASP A 127 -0.60 12.97 13.85
C ASP A 127 -0.25 14.33 14.48
N ARG A 128 0.90 14.93 14.13
CA ARG A 128 1.48 16.17 14.68
C ARG A 128 1.78 16.13 16.19
N LYS A 129 1.71 14.97 16.85
CA LYS A 129 2.00 14.83 18.29
C LYS A 129 3.47 14.54 18.61
N GLY A 130 4.31 14.28 17.61
CA GLY A 130 5.77 14.18 17.77
C GLY A 130 6.30 12.86 18.37
N HIS A 131 5.53 11.77 18.33
CA HIS A 131 5.96 10.48 18.89
C HIS A 131 7.00 9.77 17.99
N VAL A 132 8.29 9.93 18.30
CA VAL A 132 9.42 9.37 17.52
C VAL A 132 9.36 7.84 17.37
N ALA A 133 8.88 7.11 18.38
CA ALA A 133 8.76 5.66 18.32
C ALA A 133 7.89 5.17 17.14
N LYS A 134 6.88 5.94 16.74
CA LYS A 134 6.07 5.63 15.55
C LYS A 134 6.90 5.66 14.27
N LEU A 135 7.80 6.65 14.15
CA LEU A 135 8.70 6.76 13.00
C LEU A 135 9.68 5.61 12.94
N CYS A 136 10.22 5.15 14.09
CA CYS A 136 11.09 3.97 14.12
C CYS A 136 10.37 2.73 13.55
N LEU A 137 9.10 2.53 13.86
CA LEU A 137 8.30 1.42 13.31
C LEU A 137 8.06 1.55 11.80
N VAL A 138 7.87 2.77 11.30
CA VAL A 138 7.70 3.05 9.86
C VAL A 138 8.99 2.83 9.09
N PHE A 139 10.14 3.25 9.63
CA PHE A 139 11.44 3.11 8.96
C PHE A 139 12.03 1.70 9.04
N LEU A 140 11.60 0.86 9.99
CA LEU A 140 12.14 -0.49 10.15
C LEU A 140 11.99 -1.36 8.88
N PRO A 141 10.82 -1.45 8.22
CA PRO A 141 10.71 -2.14 6.93
C PRO A 141 11.67 -1.60 5.86
N LEU A 142 11.86 -0.27 5.80
CA LEU A 142 12.78 0.36 4.85
C LEU A 142 14.25 0.06 5.15
N LEU A 143 14.60 -0.06 6.43
CA LEU A 143 15.93 -0.49 6.86
C LEU A 143 16.19 -1.94 6.41
N VAL A 144 15.23 -2.84 6.59
CA VAL A 144 15.34 -4.23 6.11
C VAL A 144 15.50 -4.27 4.59
N ALA A 145 14.72 -3.47 3.84
CA ALA A 145 14.88 -3.35 2.38
C ALA A 145 16.27 -2.83 1.99
N SER A 146 16.78 -1.84 2.71
CA SER A 146 18.13 -1.31 2.52
C SER A 146 19.21 -2.37 2.75
N LEU A 147 19.08 -3.20 3.79
CA LEU A 147 20.04 -4.28 4.07
C LEU A 147 20.06 -5.35 2.97
N VAL A 148 18.91 -5.67 2.38
CA VAL A 148 18.87 -6.52 1.17
C VAL A 148 19.61 -5.84 0.02
N GLY A 149 19.41 -4.53 -0.16
CA GLY A 149 20.15 -3.74 -1.14
C GLY A 149 21.66 -3.68 -0.91
N VAL A 150 22.13 -3.64 0.34
CA VAL A 150 23.57 -3.66 0.68
C VAL A 150 24.19 -5.02 0.36
N SER A 151 23.49 -6.13 0.69
CA SER A 151 23.92 -7.48 0.26
C SER A 151 24.05 -7.60 -1.27
N ARG A 152 23.26 -6.79 -2.00
CA ARG A 152 23.51 -6.27 -3.35
C ARG A 152 24.94 -6.19 -3.87
N VAL A 153 25.66 -5.36 -3.11
CA VAL A 153 26.92 -4.72 -3.41
C VAL A 153 28.04 -5.55 -2.83
N ASP A 154 27.85 -6.04 -1.61
CA ASP A 154 28.82 -6.89 -0.90
C ASP A 154 29.10 -8.19 -1.67
N ASP A 155 28.10 -8.79 -2.31
CA ASP A 155 28.27 -10.00 -3.12
C ASP A 155 28.75 -9.71 -4.57
N TYR A 156 29.09 -8.46 -4.92
CA TYR A 156 29.51 -8.05 -6.28
C TYR A 156 28.49 -8.30 -7.40
N TRP A 157 27.21 -8.48 -7.06
CA TRP A 157 26.15 -8.66 -8.08
C TRP A 157 25.74 -7.33 -8.72
N HIS A 158 25.83 -6.23 -7.97
CA HIS A 158 25.31 -4.94 -8.40
C HIS A 158 26.24 -3.81 -7.98
N HIS A 159 26.30 -2.77 -8.81
CA HIS A 159 26.91 -1.51 -8.39
C HIS A 159 25.95 -0.76 -7.47
N TRP A 160 26.47 0.14 -6.63
CA TRP A 160 25.63 0.92 -5.73
C TRP A 160 24.58 1.77 -6.47
N GLN A 161 24.83 2.22 -7.70
CA GLN A 161 23.84 2.95 -8.50
C GLN A 161 22.65 2.06 -8.90
N ASP A 162 22.90 0.77 -9.17
CA ASP A 162 21.85 -0.19 -9.51
C ASP A 162 20.90 -0.38 -8.32
N VAL A 163 21.47 -0.41 -7.10
CA VAL A 163 20.75 -0.53 -5.84
C VAL A 163 19.94 0.74 -5.56
N PHE A 164 20.56 1.91 -5.67
CA PHE A 164 19.87 3.18 -5.45
C PHE A 164 18.70 3.40 -6.42
N ALA A 165 18.92 3.15 -7.72
CA ALA A 165 17.87 3.23 -8.73
C ALA A 165 16.75 2.20 -8.47
N GLY A 166 17.11 0.98 -8.07
CA GLY A 166 16.15 -0.04 -7.67
C GLY A 166 15.28 0.40 -6.48
N ALA A 167 15.88 1.01 -5.46
CA ALA A 167 15.17 1.53 -4.29
C ALA A 167 14.17 2.64 -4.67
N ILE A 168 14.58 3.60 -5.50
CA ILE A 168 13.70 4.65 -6.02
C ILE A 168 12.54 4.05 -6.80
N LEU A 169 12.83 3.14 -7.74
CA LEU A 169 11.80 2.49 -8.55
C LEU A 169 10.77 1.78 -7.66
N GLY A 170 11.22 0.96 -6.72
CA GLY A 170 10.34 0.24 -5.80
C GLY A 170 9.48 1.18 -4.95
N LEU A 171 10.07 2.23 -4.36
CA LEU A 171 9.34 3.21 -3.55
C LEU A 171 8.30 3.99 -4.34
N VAL A 172 8.61 4.40 -5.57
CA VAL A 172 7.68 5.14 -6.43
C VAL A 172 6.47 4.27 -6.78
N ILE A 173 6.70 3.04 -7.24
CA ILE A 173 5.62 2.11 -7.58
C ILE A 173 4.78 1.77 -6.35
N SER A 174 5.43 1.52 -5.23
CA SER A 174 4.77 1.26 -3.95
C SER A 174 3.86 2.42 -3.52
N SER A 175 4.37 3.65 -3.58
CA SER A 175 3.62 4.87 -3.24
C SER A 175 2.42 5.07 -4.16
N PHE A 176 2.60 4.85 -5.46
CA PHE A 176 1.52 4.93 -6.43
C PHE A 176 0.42 3.90 -6.14
N CYS A 177 0.80 2.63 -5.95
CA CYS A 177 -0.16 1.55 -5.68
C CYS A 177 -0.86 1.72 -4.33
N TYR A 178 -0.15 2.15 -3.29
CA TYR A 178 -0.75 2.49 -2.00
C TYR A 178 -1.84 3.56 -2.15
N SER A 179 -1.54 4.62 -2.91
CA SER A 179 -2.46 5.76 -3.10
C SER A 179 -3.72 5.41 -3.88
N GLN A 180 -3.76 4.28 -4.60
CA GLN A 180 -4.98 3.81 -5.26
C GLN A 180 -6.01 3.25 -4.28
N PHE A 181 -5.56 2.73 -3.13
CA PHE A 181 -6.44 2.03 -2.19
C PHE A 181 -6.58 2.75 -0.84
N PHE A 182 -5.58 3.56 -0.46
CA PHE A 182 -5.51 4.22 0.83
C PHE A 182 -5.29 5.73 0.69
N PRO A 183 -5.88 6.55 1.59
CA PRO A 183 -5.55 7.95 1.70
C PRO A 183 -4.08 8.19 2.07
N PRO A 184 -3.52 9.37 1.76
CA PRO A 184 -2.18 9.73 2.16
C PRO A 184 -1.98 9.60 3.68
N PRO A 185 -0.85 9.07 4.18
CA PRO A 185 -0.67 8.76 5.61
C PRO A 185 -0.75 9.97 6.57
N TYR A 186 -0.68 11.19 6.05
CA TYR A 186 -0.80 12.44 6.81
C TYR A 186 -2.24 12.98 6.86
N SER A 187 -3.19 12.35 6.17
CA SER A 187 -4.60 12.72 6.27
C SER A 187 -5.21 12.17 7.56
N ASN A 188 -6.26 12.82 8.06
CA ASN A 188 -6.99 12.35 9.24
C ASN A 188 -7.63 10.97 9.01
N ASP A 189 -7.93 10.65 7.76
CA ASP A 189 -8.62 9.43 7.32
C ASP A 189 -7.67 8.31 6.87
N GLY A 190 -6.35 8.50 6.96
CA GLY A 190 -5.32 7.54 6.50
C GLY A 190 -5.29 6.19 7.25
N TRP A 191 -6.16 5.99 8.23
CA TRP A 191 -6.24 4.77 9.03
C TRP A 191 -7.15 3.70 8.40
N ARG A 192 -7.92 4.01 7.34
CA ARG A 192 -8.82 3.08 6.60
C ARG A 192 -8.64 3.20 5.07
N PRO A 193 -9.00 2.17 4.30
CA PRO A 193 -9.06 2.25 2.83
C PRO A 193 -10.25 3.09 2.35
N TYR A 194 -10.20 3.58 1.10
CA TYR A 194 -11.29 4.37 0.50
C TYR A 194 -12.65 3.63 0.49
N ALA A 195 -12.64 2.35 0.14
CA ALA A 195 -13.85 1.52 0.09
C ALA A 195 -14.62 1.45 1.41
N TYR A 196 -13.96 1.63 2.56
CA TYR A 196 -14.63 1.69 3.85
C TYR A 196 -15.54 2.92 3.97
N PHE A 197 -15.07 4.08 3.51
CA PHE A 197 -15.82 5.33 3.57
C PHE A 197 -17.00 5.34 2.59
N GLU A 198 -16.81 4.77 1.40
CA GLU A 198 -17.88 4.60 0.41
C GLU A 198 -19.00 3.72 0.95
N ALA A 199 -18.67 2.54 1.51
CA ALA A 199 -19.65 1.63 2.10
C ALA A 199 -20.43 2.28 3.28
N MET A 200 -19.76 3.12 4.07
CA MET A 200 -20.40 3.87 5.16
C MET A 200 -21.38 4.92 4.63
N GLN A 201 -21.01 5.66 3.57
CA GLN A 201 -21.86 6.66 2.94
C GLN A 201 -23.11 6.04 2.29
N GLU A 202 -22.97 4.89 1.64
CA GLU A 202 -24.09 4.14 1.07
C GLU A 202 -25.06 3.64 2.16
N THR A 203 -24.52 3.08 3.25
CA THR A 203 -25.33 2.62 4.38
C THR A 203 -26.13 3.78 4.98
N ASN A 204 -25.48 4.92 5.23
CA ASN A 204 -26.15 6.11 5.75
C ASN A 204 -27.24 6.63 4.80
N SER A 205 -26.97 6.65 3.50
CA SER A 205 -27.94 7.08 2.47
C SER A 205 -29.15 6.15 2.43
N ASN A 206 -28.95 4.83 2.50
CA ASN A 206 -30.01 3.84 2.53
C ASN A 206 -30.85 3.93 3.81
N THR A 207 -30.24 4.15 4.97
CA THR A 207 -30.95 4.37 6.24
C THR A 207 -31.83 5.62 6.17
N ASN A 208 -31.31 6.73 5.63
CA ASN A 208 -32.07 7.96 5.47
C ASN A 208 -33.24 7.79 4.49
N ALA A 209 -33.03 7.08 3.38
CA ALA A 209 -34.10 6.78 2.42
C ALA A 209 -35.19 5.89 3.03
N ALA A 210 -34.82 4.84 3.77
CA ALA A 210 -35.77 3.96 4.45
C ALA A 210 -36.57 4.71 5.54
N GLY A 211 -35.91 5.56 6.32
CA GLY A 211 -36.57 6.43 7.30
C GLY A 211 -37.61 7.34 6.65
N ASN A 212 -37.25 8.02 5.55
CA ASN A 212 -38.17 8.90 4.82
C ASN A 212 -39.39 8.15 4.25
N VAL A 213 -39.21 6.92 3.73
CA VAL A 213 -40.31 6.08 3.25
C VAL A 213 -41.23 5.64 4.41
N GLN A 214 -40.66 5.32 5.57
CA GLN A 214 -41.43 4.91 6.74
C GLN A 214 -42.21 6.08 7.33
N THR A 215 -41.63 7.27 7.38
CA THR A 215 -42.33 8.52 7.74
C THR A 215 -43.46 8.84 6.75
N MET A 216 -43.24 8.68 5.44
CA MET A 216 -44.30 8.85 4.44
C MET A 216 -45.42 7.81 4.59
N ARG A 217 -45.09 6.54 4.89
CA ARG A 217 -46.10 5.49 5.14
C ARG A 217 -46.93 5.76 6.40
N LEU A 218 -46.30 6.19 7.49
CA LEU A 218 -47.00 6.58 8.71
C LEU A 218 -47.93 7.78 8.47
N GLN A 219 -47.51 8.76 7.66
CA GLN A 219 -48.38 9.87 7.24
C GLN A 219 -49.53 9.44 6.32
N SER A 220 -49.40 8.33 5.60
CA SER A 220 -50.48 7.79 4.74
C SER A 220 -51.47 6.85 5.48
N MET A 221 -51.20 6.49 6.74
CA MET A 221 -52.03 5.56 7.53
C MET A 221 -53.00 6.23 8.51
N ASP A 222 -53.18 7.55 8.46
CA ASP A 222 -54.31 8.27 9.08
C ASP A 222 -54.76 9.41 8.14
N PRO A 223 -56.07 9.59 7.85
CA PRO A 223 -57.17 9.46 8.81
C PRO A 223 -58.38 8.66 8.31
N GLN A 224 -58.72 7.56 8.99
CA GLN A 224 -60.08 7.02 8.92
C GLN A 224 -60.54 6.45 10.26
N SER A 225 -60.69 7.29 11.29
CA SER A 225 -61.67 7.05 12.36
C SER A 225 -61.91 8.29 13.22
N ARG A 226 -63.05 8.95 13.03
CA ARG A 226 -63.92 9.50 14.09
C ARG A 226 -65.17 10.11 13.48
N CYS A 227 -66.19 9.29 13.27
CA CYS A 227 -67.57 9.74 13.37
C CYS A 227 -68.03 9.50 14.81
N VAL A 228 -68.54 10.56 15.46
CA VAL A 228 -69.70 10.62 16.38
C VAL A 228 -69.56 11.85 17.31
N ASN A 229 -70.43 12.82 17.02
CA ASN A 229 -71.17 13.80 17.85
C ASN A 229 -70.48 14.56 19.01
N GLY A 230 -70.65 15.89 18.98
CA GLY A 230 -70.64 16.75 20.17
C GLY A 230 -70.05 18.15 19.94
N GLU A 231 -70.92 19.15 19.98
CA GLU A 231 -70.72 20.61 19.90
C GLU A 231 -69.48 21.26 20.57
N VAL A 232 -69.10 22.42 20.00
CA VAL A 232 -68.62 23.70 20.60
C VAL A 232 -67.28 24.23 20.02
N ASP A 233 -67.46 25.26 19.17
CA ASP A 233 -66.72 26.53 18.97
C ASP A 233 -65.21 26.66 18.65
N ALA A 234 -64.98 27.47 17.58
CA ALA A 234 -63.96 28.50 17.34
C ALA A 234 -62.51 28.15 16.86
N LEU A 235 -62.27 28.43 15.55
CA LEU A 235 -61.15 29.13 14.85
C LEU A 235 -59.77 29.39 15.52
N PRO A 236 -58.67 29.70 14.76
CA PRO A 236 -57.90 28.86 13.84
C PRO A 236 -56.35 28.92 14.11
N PHE A 237 -55.58 28.04 13.43
CA PHE A 237 -54.19 28.25 12.94
C PHE A 237 -53.08 28.82 13.86
N SER A 238 -52.04 28.00 14.14
CA SER A 238 -50.64 28.47 14.07
C SER A 238 -49.68 27.30 13.83
N VAL A 239 -48.89 27.44 12.77
CA VAL A 239 -47.75 26.60 12.40
C VAL A 239 -46.53 27.09 13.19
N GLN A 240 -45.84 26.22 13.91
CA GLN A 240 -44.50 26.53 14.42
C GLN A 240 -43.52 25.41 14.07
N GLN A 241 -42.92 25.59 12.91
CA GLN A 241 -41.72 24.89 12.46
C GLN A 241 -40.54 25.37 13.32
N THR A 242 -39.96 24.49 14.12
CA THR A 242 -38.63 24.73 14.73
C THR A 242 -37.65 23.70 14.18
N THR A 243 -36.83 24.20 13.26
CA THR A 243 -35.62 23.58 12.73
C THR A 243 -34.59 23.37 13.84
N GLY A 244 -33.82 22.29 13.69
CA GLY A 244 -32.94 21.77 14.73
C GLY A 244 -31.71 22.61 15.05
N ALA A 245 -31.19 22.33 16.24
CA ALA A 245 -29.80 22.40 16.65
C ALA A 245 -29.72 21.62 17.99
N THR A 246 -28.51 21.19 18.36
CA THR A 246 -28.13 20.49 19.61
C THR A 246 -28.28 18.97 19.63
N LEU A 247 -27.46 18.29 18.83
CA LEU A 247 -26.92 16.96 19.16
C LEU A 247 -25.37 16.95 19.09
N ASP A 248 -24.76 18.12 19.32
CA ASP A 248 -23.31 18.33 19.48
C ASP A 248 -22.89 18.52 20.96
N GLU A 249 -23.75 18.18 21.92
CA GLU A 249 -23.47 18.37 23.37
C GLU A 249 -23.52 17.07 24.20
N MET A 250 -23.26 15.89 23.63
CA MET A 250 -23.20 14.63 24.40
C MET A 250 -22.00 13.71 24.14
N GLU A 251 -20.88 14.21 23.62
CA GLU A 251 -19.64 13.39 23.55
C GLU A 251 -18.37 14.08 24.08
N THR A 252 -18.54 14.97 25.05
CA THR A 252 -17.45 15.45 25.93
C THR A 252 -17.66 14.93 27.35
N GLY A 253 -17.10 13.73 27.63
CA GLY A 253 -17.27 13.06 28.91
C GLY A 253 -16.19 12.01 29.25
N ARG A 254 -15.03 12.50 29.72
CA ARG A 254 -14.14 11.92 30.76
C ARG A 254 -13.39 10.58 30.55
N ARG A 255 -12.06 10.76 30.66
CA ARG A 255 -11.01 9.96 31.35
C ARG A 255 -10.65 8.58 30.81
#